data_AF-A0A7K3B4W9-F1
#
_entry.id   AF-A0A7K3B4W9-F1
#
_cell.length_a   1.000
_cell.length_b   1.000
_cell.length_c   1.000
_cell.angle_alpha   90.00
_cell.angle_beta   90.00
_cell.angle_gamma   90.00
#
_symmetry.space_group_name_H-M   'P 1'
#
loop_
_entity.id
_entity.type
_entity.pdbx_description
1 polymer ?
#
loop_
_entity_poly.entity_id
_entity_poly.type
_entity_poly.pdbx_seq_one_letter_code
_entity_poly.pdbx_strand_id
1 'polypeptide(L)'
;MSTDNAVPMANVKEMHVVHTMFRREFGLTPALVRGVADGDLARTRVVAEHIDIMLSALVGHHEGEDIGLWPRLLERVSGELAPLVHVMEEQHSQLHAVCDELAAAVRSWRVGGDSVRGQEVAEIADRLNRIAFEHMRLEEESILPLAEKHVTAAEWAELGAHGMSRTAPDRLDLQFGMTLYEGDPAVMKGLLKGAPLRVRVLMPIRCRRRYRAYARKLHGTATPPRTGRLG
;
A
#
# COMPACT_ATOMS: atom_id res chain seq x y z
N MET A 1 -18.53 -38.79 -12.33
CA MET A 1 -17.60 -38.07 -11.43
C MET A 1 -17.78 -36.59 -11.73
N SER A 2 -18.63 -35.92 -10.96
CA SER A 2 -18.81 -34.47 -11.09
C SER A 2 -17.61 -33.83 -10.41
N THR A 3 -16.65 -33.32 -11.19
CA THR A 3 -15.66 -32.39 -10.63
C THR A 3 -16.43 -31.13 -10.32
N ASP A 4 -16.69 -30.93 -9.03
CA ASP A 4 -17.30 -29.71 -8.51
C ASP A 4 -16.34 -28.55 -8.87
N ASN A 5 -16.62 -27.87 -9.98
CA ASN A 5 -15.89 -26.68 -10.40
C ASN A 5 -16.38 -25.52 -9.52
N ALA A 6 -16.08 -25.60 -8.22
CA ALA A 6 -16.30 -24.49 -7.31
C ALA A 6 -15.55 -23.27 -7.85
N VAL A 7 -16.25 -22.15 -7.96
CA VAL A 7 -15.65 -20.88 -8.39
C VAL A 7 -14.52 -20.54 -7.41
N PRO A 8 -13.28 -20.30 -7.87
CA PRO A 8 -12.20 -19.92 -6.97
C PRO A 8 -12.53 -18.63 -6.23
N MET A 9 -12.30 -18.59 -4.93
CA MET A 9 -12.53 -17.42 -4.07
C MET A 9 -11.27 -16.56 -3.92
N ALA A 10 -11.45 -15.34 -3.40
CA ALA A 10 -10.39 -14.36 -3.21
C ALA A 10 -9.20 -14.92 -2.40
N ASN A 11 -7.98 -14.64 -2.87
CA ASN A 11 -6.75 -14.94 -2.12
C ASN A 11 -6.34 -13.71 -1.31
N VAL A 12 -6.97 -13.54 -0.14
CA VAL A 12 -6.80 -12.34 0.69
C VAL A 12 -5.39 -12.14 1.26
N LYS A 13 -4.53 -13.16 1.16
CA LYS A 13 -3.09 -13.02 1.45
C LYS A 13 -2.40 -11.99 0.55
N GLU A 14 -2.96 -11.70 -0.62
CA GLU A 14 -2.50 -10.63 -1.50
C GLU A 14 -2.65 -9.25 -0.85
N MET A 15 -3.68 -9.04 -0.02
CA MET A 15 -3.85 -7.80 0.73
C MET A 15 -2.78 -7.64 1.81
N HIS A 16 -2.55 -8.69 2.59
CA HIS A 16 -1.55 -8.67 3.66
C HIS A 16 -0.15 -8.32 3.16
N VAL A 17 0.25 -8.78 1.96
CA VAL A 17 1.57 -8.40 1.41
C VAL A 17 1.64 -6.93 1.00
N VAL A 18 0.52 -6.36 0.53
CA VAL A 18 0.40 -4.93 0.21
C VAL A 18 0.40 -4.09 1.50
N HIS A 19 -0.39 -4.46 2.52
CA HIS A 19 -0.38 -3.78 3.82
C HIS A 19 0.97 -3.86 4.53
N THR A 20 1.69 -4.98 4.40
CA THR A 20 3.06 -5.10 4.92
C THR A 20 3.98 -4.05 4.29
N MET A 21 3.85 -3.81 2.98
CA MET A 21 4.59 -2.79 2.27
C MET A 21 4.20 -1.38 2.75
N PHE A 22 2.90 -1.08 2.87
CA PHE A 22 2.44 0.20 3.38
C PHE A 22 2.95 0.47 4.79
N ARG A 23 2.77 -0.48 5.72
CA ARG A 23 3.25 -0.35 7.11
C ARG A 23 4.75 -0.04 7.17
N ARG A 24 5.56 -0.70 6.33
CA ARG A 24 7.00 -0.42 6.26
C ARG A 24 7.29 0.99 5.75
N GLU A 25 6.83 1.32 4.55
CA GLU A 25 7.25 2.56 3.87
C GLU A 25 6.68 3.81 4.57
N PHE A 26 5.41 3.77 5.00
CA PHE A 26 4.82 4.82 5.82
C PHE A 26 5.46 4.90 7.22
N GLY A 27 5.71 3.75 7.86
CA GLY A 27 6.36 3.71 9.18
C GLY A 27 7.78 4.30 9.20
N LEU A 28 8.52 4.19 8.08
CA LEU A 28 9.86 4.77 7.94
C LEU A 28 9.84 6.27 7.56
N THR A 29 8.73 6.78 7.05
CA THR A 29 8.62 8.14 6.49
C THR A 29 8.92 9.25 7.50
N PRO A 30 8.36 9.26 8.73
CA PRO A 30 8.61 10.34 9.69
C PRO A 30 10.10 10.51 10.02
N ALA A 31 10.83 9.41 10.20
CA ALA A 31 12.27 9.44 10.45
C ALA A 31 13.07 9.92 9.22
N LEU A 32 12.64 9.56 8.00
CA LEU A 32 13.25 10.05 6.77
C LEU A 32 13.13 11.57 6.62
N VAL A 33 11.97 12.13 6.99
CA VAL A 33 11.68 13.56 6.94
C VAL A 33 12.51 14.30 8.00
N ARG A 34 12.49 13.84 9.26
CA ARG A 34 13.29 14.43 10.35
C ARG A 34 14.79 14.34 10.11
N GLY A 35 15.24 13.36 9.32
CA GLY A 35 16.65 13.19 8.97
C GLY A 35 17.13 14.10 7.82
N VAL A 36 16.28 14.95 7.25
CA VAL A 36 16.69 15.93 6.23
C VAL A 36 17.34 17.13 6.91
N ALA A 37 18.56 17.48 6.49
CA ALA A 37 19.24 18.66 6.99
C ALA A 37 18.51 19.94 6.55
N ASP A 38 18.53 20.97 7.40
CA ASP A 38 17.88 22.25 7.13
C ASP A 38 18.37 22.86 5.80
N GLY A 39 17.45 23.10 4.87
CA GLY A 39 17.74 23.65 3.54
C GLY A 39 18.30 22.64 2.53
N ASP A 40 18.40 21.35 2.85
CA ASP A 40 18.82 20.32 1.88
C ASP A 40 17.70 19.99 0.88
N LEU A 41 17.62 20.82 -0.16
CA LEU A 41 16.64 20.69 -1.24
C LEU A 41 16.80 19.37 -2.03
N ALA A 42 18.02 18.85 -2.14
CA ALA A 42 18.27 17.61 -2.88
C ALA A 42 17.64 16.44 -2.13
N ARG A 43 17.91 16.33 -0.83
CA ARG A 43 17.34 15.28 0.02
C ARG A 43 15.83 15.46 0.23
N THR A 44 15.37 16.70 0.44
CA THR A 44 13.94 17.04 0.51
C THR A 44 13.18 16.48 -0.69
N ARG A 45 13.67 16.70 -1.92
CA ARG A 45 13.03 16.18 -3.14
C ARG A 45 12.93 14.66 -3.16
N VAL A 46 13.96 13.94 -2.69
CA VAL A 46 13.97 12.47 -2.66
C VAL A 46 12.94 11.93 -1.67
N VAL A 47 12.90 12.47 -0.45
CA VAL A 47 11.95 12.03 0.58
C VAL A 47 10.53 12.41 0.19
N ALA A 48 10.33 13.63 -0.30
CA ALA A 48 9.03 14.09 -0.73
C ALA A 48 8.50 13.26 -1.92
N GLU A 49 9.35 12.91 -2.91
CA GLU A 49 8.93 12.06 -4.04
C GLU A 49 8.47 10.68 -3.56
N HIS A 50 9.13 10.13 -2.53
CA HIS A 50 8.70 8.90 -1.91
C HIS A 50 7.31 9.02 -1.29
N ILE A 51 7.04 10.11 -0.56
CA ILE A 51 5.73 10.36 0.05
C ILE A 51 4.64 10.44 -1.04
N ASP A 52 4.87 11.17 -2.14
CA ASP A 52 3.90 11.22 -3.24
C ASP A 52 3.61 9.83 -3.84
N ILE A 53 4.64 9.00 -4.02
CA ILE A 53 4.49 7.63 -4.52
C ILE A 53 3.61 6.80 -3.58
N MET A 54 3.88 6.89 -2.27
CA MET A 54 3.15 6.13 -1.26
C MET A 54 1.70 6.60 -1.10
N LEU A 55 1.45 7.91 -1.13
CA LEU A 55 0.10 8.46 -1.08
C LEU A 55 -0.71 8.05 -2.33
N SER A 56 -0.12 8.15 -3.52
CA SER A 56 -0.79 7.73 -4.75
C SER A 56 -1.11 6.23 -4.75
N ALA A 57 -0.23 5.41 -4.18
CA ALA A 57 -0.45 3.97 -4.04
C ALA A 57 -1.56 3.65 -3.04
N LEU A 58 -1.60 4.32 -1.90
CA LEU A 58 -2.62 4.12 -0.87
C LEU A 58 -4.02 4.52 -1.37
N VAL A 59 -4.13 5.69 -2.00
CA VAL A 59 -5.40 6.15 -2.58
C VAL A 59 -5.91 5.18 -3.64
N GLY A 60 -5.04 4.69 -4.54
CA GLY A 60 -5.45 3.71 -5.54
C GLY A 60 -5.97 2.41 -4.91
N HIS A 61 -5.29 1.92 -3.88
CA HIS A 61 -5.71 0.72 -3.13
C HIS A 61 -7.09 0.90 -2.51
N HIS A 62 -7.33 1.98 -1.77
CA HIS A 62 -8.64 2.26 -1.19
C HIS A 62 -9.73 2.44 -2.25
N GLU A 63 -9.46 3.13 -3.36
CA GLU A 63 -10.43 3.26 -4.46
C GLU A 63 -10.81 1.90 -5.07
N GLY A 64 -9.85 0.98 -5.14
CA GLY A 64 -10.11 -0.39 -5.56
C GLY A 64 -11.10 -1.11 -4.64
N GLU A 65 -10.99 -0.91 -3.33
CA GLU A 65 -11.94 -1.44 -2.35
C GLU A 65 -13.28 -0.70 -2.36
N ASP A 66 -13.27 0.63 -2.48
CA ASP A 66 -14.48 1.46 -2.49
C ASP A 66 -15.41 1.09 -3.64
N ILE A 67 -14.82 0.87 -4.81
CA ILE A 67 -15.58 0.54 -6.02
C ILE A 67 -15.84 -0.97 -6.12
N GLY A 68 -14.91 -1.78 -5.61
CA GLY A 68 -14.88 -3.21 -5.87
C GLY A 68 -15.30 -4.10 -4.69
N LEU A 69 -14.93 -3.76 -3.46
CA LEU A 69 -15.10 -4.61 -2.28
C LEU A 69 -16.37 -4.29 -1.50
N TRP A 70 -16.52 -3.03 -1.03
CA TRP A 70 -17.62 -2.65 -0.12
C TRP A 70 -19.00 -2.93 -0.70
N PRO A 71 -19.32 -2.55 -1.95
CA PRO A 71 -20.64 -2.81 -2.51
C PRO A 71 -20.97 -4.30 -2.60
N ARG A 72 -19.98 -5.13 -2.94
CA ARG A 72 -20.15 -6.60 -3.04
C ARG A 72 -20.35 -7.24 -1.68
N LEU A 73 -19.64 -6.77 -0.65
CA LEU A 73 -19.87 -7.26 0.71
C LEU A 73 -21.25 -6.86 1.21
N LEU A 74 -21.66 -5.60 1.04
CA LEU A 74 -23.00 -5.13 1.43
C LEU A 74 -24.13 -5.93 0.76
N GLU A 75 -23.94 -6.36 -0.49
CA GLU A 75 -24.91 -7.22 -1.20
C GLU A 75 -24.96 -8.65 -0.65
N ARG A 76 -23.85 -9.19 -0.13
CA ARG A 76 -23.68 -10.64 0.10
C ARG A 76 -23.62 -11.05 1.57
N VAL A 77 -23.31 -10.14 2.48
CA VAL A 77 -23.24 -10.43 3.93
C VAL A 77 -24.58 -10.18 4.60
N SER A 78 -24.79 -10.78 5.78
CA SER A 78 -25.97 -10.51 6.59
C SER A 78 -26.04 -9.04 7.00
N GLY A 79 -27.25 -8.49 7.15
CA GLY A 79 -27.45 -7.09 7.58
C GLY A 79 -26.77 -6.72 8.91
N GLU A 80 -26.52 -7.69 9.79
CA GLU A 80 -25.75 -7.51 11.03
C GLU A 80 -24.29 -7.12 10.80
N LEU A 81 -23.71 -7.45 9.64
CA LEU A 81 -22.32 -7.16 9.27
C LEU A 81 -22.21 -5.91 8.39
N ALA A 82 -23.30 -5.36 7.88
CA ALA A 82 -23.29 -4.13 7.08
C ALA A 82 -22.69 -2.92 7.84
N PRO A 83 -22.95 -2.71 9.15
CA PRO A 83 -22.31 -1.63 9.90
C PRO A 83 -20.79 -1.68 9.90
N LEU A 84 -20.19 -2.88 9.87
CA LEU A 84 -18.73 -3.02 9.78
C LEU A 84 -18.19 -2.48 8.45
N VAL A 85 -18.89 -2.73 7.34
CA VAL A 85 -18.48 -2.22 6.03
C VAL A 85 -18.57 -0.70 5.98
N HIS A 86 -19.63 -0.10 6.54
CA HIS A 86 -19.74 1.35 6.64
C HIS A 86 -18.65 2.00 7.51
N VAL A 87 -18.14 1.29 8.52
CA VAL A 87 -16.97 1.75 9.28
C VAL A 87 -15.72 1.80 8.40
N MET A 88 -15.54 0.87 7.44
CA MET A 88 -14.42 0.91 6.49
C MET A 88 -14.50 2.12 5.56
N GLU A 89 -15.69 2.38 4.98
CA GLU A 89 -15.93 3.53 4.11
C GLU A 89 -15.64 4.86 4.83
N GLU A 90 -16.08 4.99 6.08
CA GLU A 90 -15.82 6.16 6.92
C GLU A 90 -14.33 6.30 7.25
N GLN A 91 -13.63 5.20 7.54
CA GLN A 91 -12.18 5.21 7.77
C GLN A 91 -11.40 5.62 6.51
N HIS A 92 -11.82 5.20 5.31
CA HIS A 92 -11.23 5.67 4.05
C HIS A 92 -11.37 7.18 3.88
N SER A 93 -12.56 7.75 4.14
CA SER A 93 -12.80 9.19 4.10
C SER A 93 -11.84 9.95 5.03
N GLN A 94 -11.69 9.49 6.27
CA GLN A 94 -10.78 10.09 7.25
C GLN A 94 -9.31 9.97 6.83
N LEU A 95 -8.90 8.82 6.27
CA LEU A 95 -7.56 8.60 5.76
C LEU A 95 -7.24 9.52 4.57
N HIS A 96 -8.18 9.67 3.63
CA HIS A 96 -8.01 10.54 2.47
C HIS A 96 -7.85 12.01 2.88
N ALA A 97 -8.59 12.48 3.87
CA ALA A 97 -8.42 13.85 4.39
C ALA A 97 -6.99 14.09 4.94
N VAL A 98 -6.43 13.13 5.68
CA VAL A 98 -5.05 13.23 6.19
C VAL A 98 -4.01 13.08 5.07
N CYS A 99 -4.30 12.28 4.04
CA CYS A 99 -3.46 12.17 2.85
C CYS A 99 -3.37 13.51 2.09
N ASP A 100 -4.49 14.21 1.94
CA ASP A 100 -4.54 15.53 1.29
C ASP A 100 -3.77 16.59 2.08
N GLU A 101 -3.90 16.57 3.40
CA GLU A 101 -3.13 17.42 4.30
C GLU A 101 -1.63 17.15 4.20
N LEU A 102 -1.22 15.87 4.23
CA LEU A 102 0.18 15.48 4.07
C LEU A 102 0.72 15.92 2.70
N ALA A 103 -0.05 15.72 1.63
CA ALA A 103 0.33 16.16 0.30
C ALA A 103 0.52 17.69 0.22
N ALA A 104 -0.35 18.46 0.89
CA ALA A 104 -0.22 19.92 0.97
C ALA A 104 1.02 20.34 1.75
N ALA A 105 1.27 19.76 2.92
CA ALA A 105 2.46 20.03 3.73
C ALA A 105 3.75 19.68 2.96
N VAL A 106 3.77 18.55 2.26
CA VAL A 106 4.90 18.13 1.41
C VAL A 106 5.16 19.13 0.28
N ARG A 107 4.12 19.64 -0.39
CA ARG A 107 4.28 20.67 -1.43
C ARG A 107 4.92 21.95 -0.86
N SER A 108 4.49 22.38 0.32
CA SER A 108 5.06 23.55 1.01
C SER A 108 6.51 23.31 1.44
N TRP A 109 6.81 22.15 2.02
CA TRP A 109 8.16 21.79 2.47
C TRP A 109 9.16 21.74 1.31
N ARG A 110 8.76 21.21 0.14
CA ARG A 110 9.61 21.13 -1.07
C ARG A 110 10.19 22.46 -1.56
N VAL A 111 9.56 23.59 -1.23
CA VAL A 111 10.01 24.93 -1.67
C VAL A 111 11.32 25.32 -1.00
N GLY A 112 11.45 25.07 0.31
CA GLY A 112 12.57 25.53 1.12
C GLY A 112 13.42 24.42 1.72
N GLY A 113 12.86 23.22 1.91
CA GLY A 113 13.52 22.12 2.62
C GLY A 113 13.84 22.46 4.07
N ASP A 114 13.14 23.43 4.66
CA ASP A 114 13.38 23.88 6.02
C ASP A 114 12.88 22.85 7.04
N SER A 115 13.58 22.79 8.16
CA SER A 115 13.35 21.83 9.24
C SER A 115 12.02 22.06 9.97
N VAL A 116 11.49 23.28 9.99
CA VAL A 116 10.19 23.60 10.61
C VAL A 116 9.05 22.94 9.83
N ARG A 117 8.99 23.17 8.52
CA ARG A 117 8.03 22.47 7.64
C ARG A 117 8.28 20.98 7.56
N GLY A 118 9.55 20.56 7.63
CA GLY A 118 9.91 19.15 7.74
C GLY A 118 9.28 18.50 8.97
N GLN A 119 9.34 19.15 10.13
CA GLN A 119 8.73 18.64 11.35
C GLN A 119 7.20 18.54 11.24
N GLU A 120 6.55 19.54 10.63
CA GLU A 120 5.10 19.50 10.34
C GLU A 120 4.74 18.30 9.45
N VAL A 121 5.48 18.06 8.36
CA VAL A 121 5.31 16.89 7.48
C VAL A 121 5.47 15.59 8.27
N ALA A 122 6.46 15.50 9.14
CA ALA A 122 6.70 14.30 9.95
C ALA A 122 5.57 14.03 10.97
N GLU A 123 5.00 15.07 11.58
CA GLU A 123 3.89 14.96 12.52
C GLU A 123 2.59 14.52 11.83
N ILE A 124 2.30 15.07 10.64
CA ILE A 124 1.17 14.63 9.82
C ILE A 124 1.37 13.17 9.38
N ALA A 125 2.58 12.79 8.96
CA ALA A 125 2.90 11.41 8.62
C ALA A 125 2.74 10.45 9.81
N ASP A 126 3.15 10.85 11.03
CA ASP A 126 2.90 10.05 12.24
C ASP A 126 1.41 9.89 12.52
N ARG A 127 0.59 10.93 12.28
CA ARG A 127 -0.87 10.83 12.41
C ARG A 127 -1.45 9.89 11.36
N LEU A 128 -1.04 10.01 10.10
CA LEU A 128 -1.45 9.10 9.03
C LEU A 128 -1.13 7.65 9.39
N ASN A 129 0.08 7.38 9.89
CA ASN A 129 0.52 6.04 10.29
C ASN A 129 -0.42 5.43 11.34
N ARG A 130 -0.79 6.18 12.38
CA ARG A 130 -1.69 5.68 13.44
C ARG A 130 -3.05 5.27 12.87
N ILE A 131 -3.65 6.11 12.02
CA ILE A 131 -4.98 5.87 11.45
C ILE A 131 -4.91 4.72 10.44
N ALA A 132 -3.91 4.73 9.55
CA ALA A 132 -3.78 3.75 8.49
C ALA A 132 -3.50 2.35 9.04
N PHE A 133 -2.69 2.24 10.09
CA PHE A 133 -2.34 0.94 10.64
C PHE A 133 -3.50 0.33 11.42
N GLU A 134 -4.30 1.14 12.10
CA GLU A 134 -5.52 0.68 12.76
C GLU A 134 -6.58 0.24 11.75
N HIS A 135 -6.77 1.03 10.68
CA HIS A 135 -7.65 0.67 9.58
C HIS A 135 -7.25 -0.68 8.95
N MET A 136 -5.99 -0.82 8.52
CA MET A 136 -5.49 -2.08 7.93
C MET A 136 -5.61 -3.27 8.88
N ARG A 137 -5.42 -3.05 10.19
CA ARG A 137 -5.58 -4.10 11.20
C ARG A 137 -7.04 -4.57 11.27
N LEU A 138 -7.98 -3.63 11.36
CA LEU A 138 -9.41 -3.95 11.41
C LEU A 138 -9.89 -4.64 10.12
N GLU A 139 -9.43 -4.15 8.97
CA GLU A 139 -9.73 -4.75 7.67
C GLU A 139 -9.19 -6.21 7.61
N GLU A 140 -7.94 -6.42 7.97
CA GLU A 140 -7.31 -7.74 7.99
C GLU A 140 -8.03 -8.73 8.91
N GLU A 141 -8.46 -8.28 10.09
CA GLU A 141 -9.12 -9.12 11.09
C GLU A 141 -10.60 -9.40 10.76
N SER A 142 -11.30 -8.43 10.16
CA SER A 142 -12.77 -8.45 10.10
C SER A 142 -13.34 -8.47 8.70
N ILE A 143 -12.68 -7.83 7.73
CA ILE A 143 -13.16 -7.74 6.34
C ILE A 143 -12.58 -8.87 5.49
N LEU A 144 -11.27 -9.09 5.54
CA LEU A 144 -10.62 -10.09 4.67
C LEU A 144 -11.23 -11.50 4.84
N PRO A 145 -11.60 -11.97 6.05
CA PRO A 145 -12.30 -13.25 6.19
C PRO A 145 -13.69 -13.29 5.50
N LEU A 146 -14.35 -12.15 5.35
CA LEU A 146 -15.61 -12.04 4.60
C LEU A 146 -15.32 -12.05 3.09
N ALA A 147 -14.31 -11.31 2.64
CA ALA A 147 -13.89 -11.31 1.25
C ALA A 147 -13.50 -12.71 0.77
N GLU A 148 -12.75 -13.48 1.56
CA GLU A 148 -12.37 -14.87 1.26
C GLU A 148 -13.60 -15.80 1.09
N LYS A 149 -14.71 -15.50 1.76
CA LYS A 149 -15.95 -16.31 1.72
C LYS A 149 -16.95 -15.86 0.66
N HIS A 150 -16.96 -14.58 0.30
CA HIS A 150 -18.04 -13.96 -0.47
C HIS A 150 -17.59 -13.28 -1.78
N VAL A 151 -16.28 -13.13 -2.00
CA VAL A 151 -15.72 -12.49 -3.20
C VAL A 151 -14.94 -13.52 -4.02
N THR A 152 -15.25 -13.62 -5.30
CA THR A 152 -14.57 -14.56 -6.20
C THR A 152 -13.16 -14.07 -6.54
N ALA A 153 -12.27 -14.96 -6.94
CA ALA A 153 -10.91 -14.60 -7.37
C ALA A 153 -10.89 -13.66 -8.59
N ALA A 154 -11.91 -13.76 -9.46
CA ALA A 154 -12.04 -12.88 -10.62
C ALA A 154 -12.38 -11.46 -10.19
N GLU A 155 -13.37 -11.31 -9.31
CA GLU A 155 -13.74 -10.00 -8.74
C GLU A 155 -12.56 -9.41 -7.97
N TRP A 156 -11.91 -10.20 -7.12
CA TRP A 156 -10.70 -9.79 -6.39
C TRP A 156 -9.60 -9.25 -7.30
N ALA A 157 -9.39 -9.86 -8.46
CA ALA A 157 -8.42 -9.37 -9.44
C ALA A 157 -8.80 -8.01 -10.05
N GLU A 158 -10.09 -7.68 -10.15
CA GLU A 158 -10.56 -6.36 -10.59
C GLU A 158 -10.18 -5.27 -9.59
N LEU A 159 -10.32 -5.54 -8.28
CA LEU A 159 -9.90 -4.62 -7.21
C LEU A 159 -8.41 -4.32 -7.33
N GLY A 160 -7.58 -5.36 -7.45
CA GLY A 160 -6.13 -5.22 -7.60
C GLY A 160 -5.74 -4.46 -8.88
N ALA A 161 -6.43 -4.72 -10.00
CA ALA A 161 -6.20 -4.00 -11.25
C ALA A 161 -6.55 -2.51 -11.13
N HIS A 162 -7.65 -2.18 -10.45
CA HIS A 162 -8.01 -0.80 -10.15
C HIS A 162 -6.97 -0.13 -9.26
N GLY A 163 -6.53 -0.79 -8.19
CA GLY A 163 -5.52 -0.23 -7.29
C GLY A 163 -4.18 0.05 -7.95
N MET A 164 -3.80 -0.77 -8.94
CA MET A 164 -2.60 -0.52 -9.75
C MET A 164 -2.77 0.60 -10.77
N SER A 165 -4.00 0.99 -11.14
CA SER A 165 -4.25 1.97 -12.20
C SER A 165 -3.74 3.38 -11.85
N ARG A 166 -3.67 3.72 -10.56
CA ARG A 166 -3.09 4.97 -10.05
C ARG A 166 -1.56 4.95 -10.00
N THR A 167 -0.93 3.79 -10.21
CA THR A 167 0.53 3.69 -10.26
C THR A 167 1.03 3.94 -11.66
N ALA A 168 1.89 4.95 -11.81
CA ALA A 168 2.51 5.25 -13.10
C ALA A 168 3.23 4.01 -13.68
N PRO A 169 3.14 3.73 -14.99
CA PRO A 169 3.70 2.51 -15.58
C PRO A 169 5.20 2.30 -15.33
N ASP A 170 5.98 3.38 -15.25
CA ASP A 170 7.42 3.38 -14.96
C ASP A 170 7.75 3.15 -13.48
N ARG A 171 6.74 3.20 -12.60
CA ARG A 171 6.84 2.98 -11.15
C ARG A 171 6.28 1.62 -10.70
N LEU A 172 5.59 0.89 -11.57
CA LEU A 172 5.05 -0.44 -11.24
C LEU A 172 6.15 -1.39 -10.75
N ASP A 173 7.31 -1.41 -11.41
CA ASP A 173 8.39 -2.32 -11.02
C ASP A 173 9.02 -1.97 -9.67
N LEU A 174 9.00 -0.68 -9.30
CA LEU A 174 9.36 -0.21 -7.97
C LEU A 174 8.34 -0.67 -6.94
N GLN A 175 7.04 -0.45 -7.17
CA GLN A 175 5.99 -0.86 -6.24
C GLN A 175 6.00 -2.37 -6.01
N PHE A 176 6.06 -3.18 -7.07
CA PHE A 176 6.25 -4.63 -6.95
C PHE A 176 7.54 -4.97 -6.19
N GLY A 177 8.62 -4.21 -6.39
CA GLY A 177 9.87 -4.37 -5.67
C GLY A 177 9.74 -4.12 -4.17
N MET A 178 8.98 -3.09 -3.78
CA MET A 178 8.64 -2.76 -2.39
C MET A 178 7.79 -3.88 -1.77
N THR A 179 6.78 -4.38 -2.46
CA THR A 179 5.94 -5.50 -1.98
C THR A 179 6.75 -6.80 -1.83
N LEU A 180 7.61 -7.13 -2.80
CA LEU A 180 8.45 -8.34 -2.80
C LEU A 180 9.52 -8.38 -1.71
N TYR A 181 9.81 -7.24 -1.06
CA TYR A 181 10.86 -7.17 -0.04
C TYR A 181 10.53 -7.99 1.20
N GLU A 182 9.26 -7.97 1.62
CA GLU A 182 8.74 -8.71 2.77
C GLU A 182 7.55 -9.61 2.43
N GLY A 183 6.95 -9.47 1.24
CA GLY A 183 5.83 -10.29 0.82
C GLY A 183 6.18 -11.77 0.70
N ASP A 184 5.21 -12.62 1.05
CA ASP A 184 5.31 -14.08 0.95
C ASP A 184 5.62 -14.49 -0.51
N PRO A 185 6.77 -15.18 -0.76
CA PRO A 185 7.11 -15.66 -2.09
C PRO A 185 6.05 -16.55 -2.74
N ALA A 186 5.27 -17.30 -1.97
CA ALA A 186 4.20 -18.16 -2.47
C ALA A 186 3.02 -17.34 -3.02
N VAL A 187 2.62 -16.29 -2.30
CA VAL A 187 1.56 -15.36 -2.73
C VAL A 187 1.97 -14.65 -4.02
N MET A 188 3.21 -14.14 -4.06
CA MET A 188 3.72 -13.44 -5.25
C MET A 188 3.87 -14.35 -6.46
N LYS A 189 4.17 -15.64 -6.26
CA LYS A 189 4.16 -16.64 -7.33
C LYS A 189 2.73 -16.92 -7.82
N GLY A 190 1.74 -16.87 -6.93
CA GLY A 190 0.32 -16.99 -7.23
C GLY A 190 -0.17 -15.87 -8.15
N LEU A 191 0.13 -14.61 -7.82
CA LEU A 191 -0.20 -13.43 -8.64
C LEU A 191 0.30 -13.54 -10.08
N LEU A 192 1.46 -14.17 -10.28
CA LEU A 192 2.08 -14.31 -11.59
C LEU A 192 1.68 -15.60 -12.32
N LYS A 193 0.83 -16.46 -11.75
CA LYS A 193 0.54 -17.81 -12.28
C LYS A 193 0.01 -17.79 -13.71
N GLY A 194 -0.80 -16.78 -14.08
CA GLY A 194 -1.34 -16.59 -15.43
C GLY A 194 -0.38 -15.94 -16.43
N ALA A 195 0.78 -15.46 -15.98
CA ALA A 195 1.72 -14.74 -16.84
C ALA A 195 2.66 -15.68 -17.62
N PRO A 196 3.18 -15.25 -18.79
CA PRO A 196 4.19 -16.00 -19.53
C PRO A 196 5.42 -16.34 -18.67
N LEU A 197 6.06 -17.50 -18.92
CA LEU A 197 7.19 -17.97 -18.11
C LEU A 197 8.31 -16.92 -17.97
N ARG A 198 8.63 -16.22 -19.06
CA ARG A 198 9.62 -15.12 -19.05
C ARG A 198 9.28 -14.02 -18.04
N VAL A 199 7.99 -13.69 -17.88
CA VAL A 199 7.51 -12.69 -16.92
C VAL A 199 7.65 -13.24 -15.50
N ARG A 200 7.19 -14.48 -15.27
CA ARG A 200 7.27 -15.15 -13.95
C ARG A 200 8.69 -15.23 -13.40
N VAL A 201 9.70 -15.37 -14.26
CA VAL A 201 11.10 -15.51 -13.86
C VAL A 201 11.83 -14.16 -13.77
N LEU A 202 11.72 -13.31 -14.80
CA LEU A 202 12.52 -12.08 -14.89
C LEU A 202 11.95 -10.94 -14.06
N MET A 203 10.62 -10.85 -13.94
CA MET A 203 9.96 -9.72 -13.27
C MET A 203 10.36 -9.64 -11.79
N PRO A 204 10.31 -10.73 -10.98
CA PRO A 204 10.71 -10.64 -9.57
C PRO A 204 12.18 -10.21 -9.39
N ILE A 205 13.08 -10.65 -10.27
CA ILE A 205 14.50 -10.26 -10.23
C ILE A 205 14.65 -8.77 -10.53
N ARG A 206 13.99 -8.27 -11.59
CA ARG A 206 13.99 -6.86 -11.96
C ARG A 206 13.45 -5.97 -10.84
N CYS A 207 12.27 -6.31 -10.30
CA CYS A 207 11.62 -5.56 -9.23
C CYS A 207 12.48 -5.51 -7.96
N ARG A 208 13.07 -6.65 -7.54
CA ARG A 208 13.99 -6.67 -6.38
C ARG A 208 15.22 -5.79 -6.59
N ARG A 209 15.81 -5.79 -7.80
CA ARG A 209 16.94 -4.92 -8.14
C ARG A 209 16.53 -3.44 -8.13
N ARG A 210 15.38 -3.12 -8.72
CA ARG A 210 14.81 -1.78 -8.77
C ARG A 210 14.59 -1.22 -7.37
N TYR A 211 13.99 -1.99 -6.47
CA TYR A 211 13.78 -1.57 -5.09
C TYR A 211 15.11 -1.45 -4.32
N ARG A 212 16.06 -2.38 -4.45
CA ARG A 212 17.38 -2.24 -3.79
C ARG A 212 18.11 -0.96 -4.20
N ALA A 213 18.05 -0.58 -5.47
CA ALA A 213 18.64 0.68 -5.94
C ALA A 213 17.90 1.90 -5.36
N TYR A 214 16.56 1.85 -5.36
CA TYR A 214 15.72 2.89 -4.78
C TYR A 214 15.94 3.04 -3.27
N ALA A 215 15.97 1.94 -2.53
CA ALA A 215 16.19 1.92 -1.10
C ALA A 215 17.56 2.49 -0.71
N ARG A 216 18.61 2.28 -1.51
CA ARG A 216 19.90 2.96 -1.28
C ARG A 216 19.77 4.48 -1.40
N LYS A 217 19.05 4.95 -2.42
CA LYS A 217 18.79 6.39 -2.61
C LYS A 217 17.96 6.97 -1.46
N LEU A 218 16.94 6.23 -1.01
CA LEU A 218 15.99 6.71 -0.02
C LEU A 218 16.48 6.51 1.43
N HIS A 219 16.89 5.32 1.81
CA HIS A 219 17.26 4.97 3.20
C HIS A 219 18.77 4.91 3.45
N GLY A 220 19.61 5.12 2.43
CA GLY A 220 21.06 4.92 2.55
C GLY A 220 21.50 3.45 2.57
N THR A 221 20.56 2.49 2.47
CA THR A 221 20.84 1.05 2.50
C THR A 221 19.94 0.29 1.52
N ALA A 222 20.42 -0.84 0.98
CA ALA A 222 19.62 -1.72 0.14
C ALA A 222 18.63 -2.59 0.95
N THR A 223 18.74 -2.58 2.28
CA THR A 223 17.94 -3.40 3.20
C THR A 223 17.43 -2.53 4.35
N PRO A 224 16.45 -1.65 4.11
CA PRO A 224 15.85 -0.85 5.17
C PRO A 224 15.20 -1.74 6.24
N PRO A 225 14.92 -1.19 7.43
CA PRO A 225 14.22 -1.92 8.48
C PRO A 225 12.90 -2.53 7.99
N ARG A 226 12.59 -3.68 8.54
CA ARG A 226 11.38 -4.47 8.27
C ARG A 226 10.27 -4.10 9.24
N THR A 227 9.00 -4.37 8.89
CA THR A 227 7.83 -3.95 9.69
C THR A 227 7.93 -4.41 11.16
N GLY A 228 8.36 -5.65 11.42
CA GLY A 228 8.54 -6.18 12.79
C GLY A 228 9.72 -5.60 13.58
N ARG A 229 10.44 -4.60 13.04
CA ARG A 229 11.52 -3.86 13.73
C ARG A 229 11.22 -2.36 13.82
N LEU A 230 10.02 -1.93 13.41
CA LEU A 230 9.53 -0.60 13.67
C LEU A 230 8.99 -0.62 15.11
N GLY A 231 9.72 0.03 16.01
CA GLY A 231 9.36 0.11 17.44
C GLY A 231 8.13 0.97 17.67
#